data_AF-A0A2R8B0T5-F1
#
_entry.id   AF-A0A2R8B0T5-F1
#
_cell.length_a   1.000
_cell.length_b   1.000
_cell.length_c   1.000
_cell.angle_alpha   90.00
_cell.angle_beta   90.00
_cell.angle_gamma   90.00
#
_symmetry.space_group_name_H-M   'P 1'
#
loop_
_entity.id
_entity.type
_entity.pdbx_description
1 polymer ?
#
loop_
_entity_poly.entity_id
_entity_poly.type
_entity_poly.pdbx_seq_one_letter_code
_entity_poly.pdbx_strand_id
1 'polypeptide(L)'
;MKRLLSTIALVSAASAASAAVPGRGPGQVWPIKDTGAMHLAQAAPALGAEFYTTPDNCTYRRTQAPGYPPMWIIIRNPHHIGRPDAPRHCPGTL
;
A
#
# COMPACT_ATOMS: atom_id res chain seq x y z
N MET A 1 54.08 21.04 40.21
CA MET A 1 54.25 20.92 38.74
C MET A 1 53.10 20.06 38.23
N LYS A 2 51.99 20.67 37.79
CA LYS A 2 51.52 20.76 36.39
C LYS A 2 51.49 19.43 35.62
N ARG A 3 50.26 19.00 35.26
CA ARG A 3 49.81 18.49 33.93
C ARG A 3 50.11 17.00 33.60
N LEU A 4 49.26 16.16 32.96
CA LEU A 4 48.02 16.29 32.16
C LEU A 4 47.19 14.97 32.18
N LEU A 5 45.85 15.10 32.00
CA LEU A 5 44.86 14.33 31.20
C LEU A 5 45.03 12.79 30.99
N SER A 6 43.99 11.94 31.03
CA SER A 6 42.78 12.00 30.19
C SER A 6 41.59 11.19 30.74
N THR A 7 40.42 11.80 30.59
CA THR A 7 39.03 11.27 30.59
C THR A 7 38.88 10.09 29.62
N ILE A 8 37.99 9.11 29.86
CA ILE A 8 36.59 9.09 29.39
C ILE A 8 35.82 8.07 30.23
N ALA A 9 34.80 8.50 30.98
CA ALA A 9 33.79 7.61 31.54
C ALA A 9 32.59 7.62 30.60
N LEU A 10 32.23 6.46 30.05
CA LEU A 10 30.99 6.30 29.27
C LEU A 10 29.78 6.57 30.18
N VAL A 11 29.00 7.58 29.83
CA VAL A 11 27.70 7.83 30.45
C VAL A 11 26.66 7.05 29.66
N SER A 12 26.27 5.88 30.15
CA SER A 12 25.13 5.14 29.63
C SER A 12 23.85 5.72 30.22
N ALA A 13 23.13 6.52 29.43
CA ALA A 13 21.78 6.95 29.78
C ALA A 13 20.80 5.80 29.51
N ALA A 14 20.28 5.18 30.57
CA ALA A 14 19.19 4.22 30.49
C ALA A 14 17.86 4.99 30.61
N SER A 15 17.18 5.19 29.48
CA SER A 15 15.83 5.78 29.47
C SER A 15 14.81 4.75 29.93
N ALA A 16 14.16 5.00 31.07
CA ALA A 16 13.03 4.22 31.56
C ALA A 16 11.80 4.50 30.70
N ALA A 17 11.30 3.48 30.01
CA ALA A 17 10.02 3.54 29.31
C ALA A 17 8.90 3.03 30.23
N SER A 18 7.98 3.91 30.60
CA SER A 18 6.73 3.52 31.26
C SER A 18 5.81 2.88 30.21
N ALA A 19 5.67 1.56 30.26
CA ALA A 19 4.69 0.82 29.46
C ALA A 19 3.29 1.00 30.06
N ALA A 20 2.53 1.97 29.57
CA ALA A 20 1.09 2.00 29.76
C ALA A 20 0.47 0.93 28.84
N VAL A 21 -0.09 -0.13 29.43
CA VAL A 21 -0.83 -1.18 28.73
C VAL A 21 -2.32 -0.79 28.74
N PRO A 22 -2.90 -0.29 27.65
CA PRO A 22 -4.35 -0.24 27.54
C PRO A 22 -4.89 -1.67 27.34
N GLY A 23 -5.91 -1.99 28.14
CA GLY A 23 -6.47 -3.32 28.34
C GLY A 23 -7.04 -3.98 27.09
N ARG A 24 -6.95 -5.31 27.11
CA ARG A 24 -7.50 -6.26 26.14
C ARG A 24 -9.02 -6.39 26.33
N GLY A 25 -9.79 -5.80 25.41
CA GLY A 25 -11.19 -6.21 25.17
C GLY A 25 -11.25 -7.48 24.31
N PRO A 26 -12.30 -8.31 24.40
CA PRO A 26 -12.40 -9.53 23.61
C PRO A 26 -12.95 -9.19 22.22
N GLY A 27 -12.10 -9.31 21.21
CA GLY A 27 -12.49 -9.19 19.81
C GLY A 27 -11.28 -9.49 18.94
N GLN A 28 -11.24 -10.69 18.38
CA GLN A 28 -10.18 -11.15 17.48
C GLN A 28 -10.06 -10.21 16.28
N VAL A 29 -9.00 -9.38 16.24
CA VAL A 29 -8.63 -8.62 15.05
C VAL A 29 -7.78 -9.55 14.19
N TRP A 30 -8.34 -10.00 13.06
CA TRP A 30 -7.56 -10.62 12.00
C TRP A 30 -6.57 -9.56 11.48
N PRO A 31 -5.29 -9.90 11.25
CA PRO A 31 -4.35 -8.92 10.71
C PRO A 31 -4.76 -8.57 9.28
N ILE A 32 -5.49 -7.46 9.13
CA ILE A 32 -5.60 -6.79 7.84
C ILE A 32 -4.21 -6.22 7.59
N LYS A 33 -3.46 -6.83 6.68
CA LYS A 33 -2.22 -6.21 6.19
C LYS A 33 -2.64 -4.91 5.53
N ASP A 34 -2.32 -3.79 6.17
CA ASP A 34 -2.49 -2.45 5.64
C ASP A 34 -1.77 -2.34 4.30
N THR A 35 -2.48 -2.68 3.22
CA THR A 35 -2.03 -2.54 1.84
C THR A 35 -2.57 -1.21 1.33
N GLY A 36 -2.36 -0.14 2.10
CA GLY A 36 -3.02 1.15 1.91
C GLY A 36 -2.13 2.26 1.32
N ALA A 37 -0.86 1.96 1.03
CA ALA A 37 0.08 2.98 0.58
C ALA A 37 1.01 2.45 -0.51
N MET A 38 0.49 2.34 -1.74
CA MET A 38 1.23 2.51 -3.00
C MET A 38 0.19 2.62 -4.14
N HIS A 39 -0.77 3.53 -4.03
CA HIS A 39 -1.47 4.06 -5.21
C HIS A 39 -0.58 5.20 -5.74
N LEU A 40 0.60 4.83 -6.24
CA LEU A 40 1.43 5.76 -7.01
C LEU A 40 0.54 6.28 -8.12
N ALA A 41 0.33 7.59 -8.17
CA ALA A 41 -0.60 8.27 -9.05
C ALA A 41 -0.49 7.74 -10.50
N GLN A 42 -1.30 6.74 -10.85
CA GLN A 42 -1.40 6.25 -12.20
C GLN A 42 -2.13 7.35 -12.99
N ALA A 43 -1.60 7.71 -14.17
CA ALA A 43 -2.25 8.67 -15.06
C ALA A 43 -3.72 8.31 -15.22
N ALA A 44 -4.63 9.25 -14.91
CA ALA A 44 -6.05 8.97 -14.96
C ALA A 44 -6.44 8.52 -16.38
N PRO A 45 -7.22 7.44 -16.52
CA PRO A 45 -7.66 6.98 -17.82
C PRO A 45 -8.48 8.07 -18.54
N ALA A 46 -8.30 8.16 -19.86
CA ALA A 46 -8.98 9.16 -20.68
C ALA A 46 -10.51 9.08 -20.53
N LEU A 47 -11.17 10.24 -20.49
CA LEU A 47 -12.63 10.33 -20.45
C LEU A 47 -13.21 9.65 -21.70
N GLY A 48 -13.89 8.51 -21.50
CA GLY A 48 -14.52 7.73 -22.58
C GLY A 48 -13.76 6.47 -23.01
N ALA A 49 -12.58 6.18 -22.46
CA ALA A 49 -11.91 4.91 -22.72
C ALA A 49 -12.73 3.73 -22.16
N GLU A 50 -12.90 2.67 -22.95
CA GLU A 50 -13.51 1.41 -22.47
C GLU A 50 -12.48 0.57 -21.70
N PHE A 51 -11.23 0.57 -22.16
CA PHE A 51 -10.12 -0.17 -21.56
C PHE A 51 -9.00 0.76 -21.14
N TYR A 52 -8.33 0.42 -20.05
CA TYR A 52 -7.16 1.12 -19.54
C TYR A 52 -6.09 0.11 -19.15
N THR A 53 -4.88 0.24 -19.69
CA THR A 53 -3.74 -0.62 -19.34
C THR A 53 -2.69 0.23 -18.65
N THR A 54 -2.33 -0.14 -17.41
CA THR A 54 -1.27 0.52 -16.66
C THR A 54 0.11 0.17 -17.22
N PRO A 55 1.17 0.94 -16.90
CA PRO A 55 2.54 0.58 -17.25
C PRO A 55 2.98 -0.81 -16.75
N ASP A 56 2.44 -1.26 -15.62
CA ASP A 56 2.70 -2.58 -15.03
C ASP A 56 1.92 -3.72 -15.69
N ASN A 57 1.29 -3.45 -16.84
CA ASN A 57 0.52 -4.40 -17.64
C ASN A 57 -0.75 -4.94 -16.94
N CYS A 58 -1.36 -4.15 -16.06
CA CYS A 58 -2.70 -4.42 -15.53
C CYS A 58 -3.75 -3.77 -16.44
N THR A 59 -4.64 -4.57 -17.03
CA THR A 59 -5.68 -4.08 -17.95
C THR A 59 -7.06 -4.08 -17.29
N TYR A 60 -7.74 -2.95 -17.29
CA TYR A 60 -9.03 -2.71 -16.66
C TYR A 60 -10.10 -2.38 -17.69
N ARG A 61 -11.35 -2.68 -17.36
CA ARG A 61 -12.54 -2.20 -18.09
C ARG A 61 -13.31 -1.20 -17.24
N ARG A 62 -13.82 -0.14 -17.87
CA ARG A 62 -14.75 0.77 -17.22
C ARG A 62 -16.11 0.09 -17.07
N THR A 63 -16.65 0.11 -15.85
CA THR A 63 -17.95 -0.49 -15.52
C THR A 63 -18.76 0.49 -14.69
N GLN A 64 -20.08 0.39 -14.78
CA GLN A 64 -21.00 1.18 -13.95
C GLN A 64 -22.23 0.34 -13.65
N ALA A 65 -22.43 -0.01 -12.37
CA ALA A 65 -23.65 -0.64 -11.91
C ALA A 65 -24.74 0.42 -11.66
N PRO A 66 -26.03 0.11 -11.85
CA PRO A 66 -27.12 1.02 -11.50
C PRO A 66 -27.02 1.48 -10.03
N GLY A 67 -27.03 2.79 -9.80
CA GLY A 67 -26.91 3.37 -8.45
C GLY A 67 -25.47 3.52 -7.93
N TYR A 68 -24.44 3.16 -8.71
CA TYR A 68 -23.03 3.29 -8.32
C TYR A 68 -22.27 4.21 -9.30
N PRO A 69 -21.21 4.89 -8.83
CA PRO A 69 -20.32 5.63 -9.73
C PRO A 69 -19.57 4.68 -10.68
N PRO A 70 -19.13 5.15 -11.87
CA PRO A 70 -18.26 4.38 -12.73
C PRO A 70 -16.94 4.01 -12.03
N MET A 71 -16.48 2.77 -12.23
CA MET A 71 -15.24 2.26 -11.67
C MET A 71 -14.50 1.36 -12.66
N TRP A 72 -13.21 1.15 -12.42
CA TRP A 72 -12.37 0.30 -13.25
C TRP A 72 -12.22 -1.08 -12.60
N ILE A 73 -12.54 -2.14 -13.33
CA ILE A 73 -12.45 -3.52 -12.86
C ILE A 73 -11.40 -4.27 -13.67
N ILE A 74 -10.53 -5.03 -13.00
CA ILE A 74 -9.48 -5.81 -13.65
C ILE A 74 -10.07 -6.81 -14.64
N ILE A 75 -9.45 -6.92 -15.81
CA ILE A 75 -9.69 -8.01 -16.75
C ILE A 75 -8.57 -9.02 -16.56
N ARG A 76 -8.91 -10.19 -16.02
CA ARG A 76 -7.92 -11.18 -15.61
C ARG A 76 -7.23 -11.88 -16.78
N ASN A 77 -7.98 -12.13 -17.86
CA ASN A 77 -7.48 -12.72 -19.09
C ASN A 77 -7.97 -11.88 -20.30
N PRO A 78 -7.23 -10.82 -20.66
CA PRO A 78 -7.58 -9.92 -21.75
C PRO A 78 -7.03 -10.37 -23.12
N HIS A 79 -6.90 -11.68 -23.39
CA HIS A 79 -6.37 -12.15 -24.68
C HIS A 79 -7.21 -11.72 -25.88
N HIS A 80 -8.52 -11.55 -25.71
CA HIS A 80 -9.45 -11.07 -26.75
C HIS A 80 -9.18 -9.61 -27.18
N ILE A 81 -8.41 -8.85 -26.41
CA ILE A 81 -7.93 -7.50 -26.75
C ILE A 81 -6.40 -7.46 -26.96
N GLY A 82 -5.78 -8.62 -27.21
CA GLY A 82 -4.35 -8.71 -27.53
C GLY A 82 -3.41 -8.42 -26.35
N ARG A 83 -3.90 -8.54 -25.10
CA ARG A 83 -3.12 -8.30 -23.88
C ARG A 83 -2.79 -9.62 -23.15
N PRO A 84 -1.67 -9.68 -22.40
CA PRO A 84 -1.33 -10.83 -21.57
C PRO A 84 -2.28 -10.97 -20.37
N ASP A 85 -2.24 -12.13 -19.70
CA ASP A 85 -2.92 -12.31 -18.41
C ASP A 85 -2.48 -11.27 -17.38
N ALA A 86 -3.42 -10.87 -16.52
CA ALA A 86 -3.14 -9.93 -15.43
C ALA A 86 -2.16 -10.53 -14.41
N PRO A 87 -1.02 -9.86 -14.13
CA PRO A 87 -0.12 -10.25 -13.06
C PRO A 87 -0.79 -10.37 -11.69
N ARG A 88 -0.20 -11.17 -10.79
CA ARG A 88 -0.72 -11.38 -9.42
C ARG A 88 -0.74 -10.12 -8.57
N HIS A 89 0.08 -9.12 -8.89
CA HIS A 89 0.14 -7.87 -8.16
C HIS A 89 -0.96 -6.87 -8.56
N CYS A 90 -1.70 -7.14 -9.65
CA CYS A 90 -2.71 -6.21 -10.13
C CYS A 90 -3.87 -6.07 -9.14
N PRO A 91 -4.22 -4.84 -8.71
CA PRO A 91 -5.43 -4.59 -7.94
C PRO A 91 -6.68 -5.03 -8.71
N GLY A 92 -7.69 -5.52 -7.98
CA GLY A 92 -8.98 -5.90 -8.57
C GLY A 92 -9.75 -4.71 -9.16
N THR A 93 -9.52 -3.51 -8.60
CA THR A 93 -10.22 -2.29 -8.97
C THR A 93 -9.28 -1.08 -8.89
N LEU A 94 -9.59 -0.01 -9.64
CA LEU A 94 -9.00 1.32 -9.47
C LEU A 94 -10.08 2.35 -9.11
#